data_AF-A0A960Y2K1-F1
#
_entry.id   AF-A0A960Y2K1-F1
#
_cell.length_a   1.000
_cell.length_b   1.000
_cell.length_c   1.000
_cell.angle_alpha   90.00
_cell.angle_beta   90.00
_cell.angle_gamma   90.00
#
_symmetry.space_group_name_H-M   'P 1'
#
loop_
_entity.id
_entity.type
_entity.pdbx_description
1 polymer ?
#
loop_
_entity_poly.entity_id
_entity_poly.type
_entity_poly.pdbx_seq_one_letter_code
_entity_poly.pdbx_strand_id
1 'polypeptide(L)'
;MKKKLLLILPFLSLLYCLEAMFFNVQFNYTIPISSFTDSEPDPSDITPPTVEFSYGMYSKQQKISEAISYLIEEDIPSDGKLEKTIDKLERAILTTRILVFLLGFLLLTSGAVFVSLLMNAWYAPFLGRFLTFISGMIAFQYTTISISHLVYAPSLGYYSFLYNLIVLILMIWGFRVLGKMDNYDEMNFYALYVASLNNEDSNTGKVLIKKRERAPLTKSAILNWFLDSLPVKLVWRLFTNSTLRHFVYIILTGLVIGNLLYIPLFSLQKNYSSEFGILLLVMLVVLSILYIRNYYFFLKEENTVGFRGVVAGAIFLQYRFIRNLLYFIVSSAGVIIFIIALFLILTFNTLILTNYNIIERTLNL
;
A
#
# COMPACT_ATOMS: atom_id res chain seq x y z
N MET A 1 25.69 -20.75 7.11
CA MET A 1 25.92 -19.27 7.15
C MET A 1 24.79 -18.43 6.56
N LYS A 2 24.21 -18.76 5.39
CA LYS A 2 23.19 -17.92 4.72
C LYS A 2 21.97 -17.53 5.60
N LYS A 3 21.44 -18.45 6.42
CA LYS A 3 20.31 -18.16 7.34
C LYS A 3 20.63 -17.09 8.39
N LYS A 4 21.84 -17.10 8.96
CA LYS A 4 22.24 -16.09 9.97
C LYS A 4 22.33 -14.69 9.36
N LEU A 5 22.77 -14.59 8.11
CA LEU A 5 22.91 -13.30 7.41
C LEU A 5 21.54 -12.72 7.00
N LEU A 6 20.54 -13.56 6.74
CA LEU A 6 19.16 -13.14 6.49
C LEU A 6 18.47 -12.54 7.71
N LEU A 7 18.83 -12.99 8.93
CA LEU A 7 18.30 -12.41 10.17
C LEU A 7 18.77 -10.96 10.40
N ILE A 8 19.82 -10.52 9.70
CA ILE A 8 20.34 -9.15 9.78
C ILE A 8 19.51 -8.19 8.93
N LEU A 9 18.88 -8.65 7.83
CA LEU A 9 18.15 -7.78 6.90
C LEU A 9 16.99 -7.01 7.54
N PRO A 10 16.13 -7.61 8.38
CA PRO A 10 15.07 -6.87 9.06
C PRO A 10 15.64 -5.86 10.06
N PHE A 11 16.77 -6.18 10.70
CA PHE A 11 17.47 -5.24 11.59
C PHE A 11 18.04 -4.04 10.83
N LEU A 12 18.64 -4.28 9.66
CA LEU A 12 19.13 -3.22 8.78
C LEU A 12 17.97 -2.32 8.32
N SER A 13 16.84 -2.93 7.91
CA SER A 13 15.63 -2.21 7.50
C SER A 13 15.04 -1.39 8.65
N LEU A 14 15.04 -1.94 9.86
CA LEU A 14 14.59 -1.27 11.08
C LEU A 14 15.46 -0.06 11.40
N LEU A 15 16.78 -0.24 11.41
CA LEU A 15 17.73 0.85 11.67
C LEU A 15 17.55 1.97 10.65
N TYR A 16 17.37 1.60 9.38
CA TYR A 16 17.17 2.56 8.29
C TYR A 16 15.85 3.34 8.42
N CYS A 17 14.78 2.67 8.84
CA CYS A 17 13.50 3.34 9.12
C CYS A 17 13.59 4.27 10.33
N LEU A 18 14.31 3.88 11.39
CA LEU A 18 14.56 4.74 12.54
C LEU A 18 15.38 5.96 12.13
N GLU A 19 16.43 5.76 11.33
CA GLU A 19 17.22 6.84 10.77
C GLU A 19 16.33 7.81 10.01
N ALA A 20 15.57 7.35 9.01
CA ALA A 20 14.66 8.20 8.23
C ALA A 20 13.59 8.93 9.08
N MET A 21 13.13 8.32 10.18
CA MET A 21 12.09 8.88 11.04
C MET A 21 12.62 10.00 11.96
N PHE A 22 13.82 9.82 12.53
CA PHE A 22 14.36 10.70 13.57
C PHE A 22 15.51 11.60 13.10
N PHE A 23 16.28 11.15 12.12
CA PHE A 23 17.48 11.82 11.66
C PHE A 23 17.38 12.15 10.17
N ASN A 24 17.73 13.38 9.81
CA ASN A 24 17.93 13.73 8.42
C ASN A 24 19.10 14.70 8.32
N VAL A 25 20.19 14.30 7.69
CA VAL A 25 21.30 15.20 7.46
C VAL A 25 20.94 16.08 6.27
N GLN A 26 20.55 17.33 6.54
CA GLN A 26 20.35 18.33 5.50
C GLN A 26 21.56 19.25 5.49
N PHE A 27 22.04 19.52 4.29
CA PHE A 27 23.08 20.50 4.07
C PHE A 27 22.38 21.78 3.65
N ASN A 28 22.42 22.80 4.50
CA ASN A 28 21.92 24.11 4.14
C ASN A 28 23.00 24.80 3.31
N TYR A 29 22.67 25.02 2.04
CA TYR A 29 23.49 25.79 1.14
C TYR A 29 22.98 27.22 1.16
N THR A 30 23.76 28.13 1.74
CA THR A 30 23.56 29.56 1.50
C THR A 30 23.93 29.80 0.04
N ILE A 31 22.92 29.87 -0.82
CA ILE A 31 23.12 30.34 -2.19
C ILE A 31 23.41 31.84 -2.07
N PRO A 32 24.62 32.32 -2.43
CA PRO A 32 24.94 33.72 -2.29
C PRO A 32 24.00 34.54 -3.16
N ILE A 33 23.50 35.67 -2.64
CA ILE A 33 22.54 36.54 -3.35
C ILE A 33 23.12 37.01 -4.69
N SER A 34 24.44 37.09 -4.80
CA SER A 34 25.18 37.40 -6.02
C SER A 34 24.95 36.41 -7.17
N SER A 35 24.47 35.19 -6.93
CA SER A 35 24.07 34.26 -8.00
C SER A 35 22.73 34.60 -8.65
N PHE A 36 21.97 35.53 -8.07
CA PHE A 36 20.71 36.04 -8.63
C PHE A 36 20.86 37.41 -9.32
N THR A 37 22.07 37.98 -9.30
CA THR A 37 22.45 39.20 -10.02
C THR A 37 23.49 38.85 -11.09
N ASP A 38 23.47 39.48 -12.27
CA ASP A 38 24.40 39.22 -13.39
C ASP A 38 25.88 39.59 -13.10
N SER A 39 26.21 39.84 -11.84
CA SER A 39 27.56 40.06 -11.33
C SER A 39 28.28 38.73 -11.14
N GLU A 40 29.54 38.62 -11.58
CA GLU A 40 30.38 37.45 -11.23
C GLU A 40 30.35 37.23 -9.71
N PRO A 41 30.07 35.99 -9.26
CA PRO A 41 29.97 35.71 -7.83
C PRO A 41 31.33 35.95 -7.18
N ASP A 42 31.38 36.89 -6.24
CA ASP A 42 32.57 37.14 -5.45
C ASP A 42 32.93 35.87 -4.65
N PRO A 43 34.12 35.28 -4.83
CA PRO A 43 34.50 34.03 -4.16
C PRO A 43 34.55 34.16 -2.63
N SER A 44 34.51 35.39 -2.09
CA SER A 44 34.43 35.66 -0.66
C SER A 44 33.02 35.53 -0.06
N ASP A 45 31.95 35.52 -0.88
CA ASP A 45 30.55 35.35 -0.45
C ASP A 45 30.11 33.88 -0.32
N ILE A 46 30.97 32.94 -0.73
CA ILE A 46 30.70 31.51 -0.62
C ILE A 46 30.96 31.07 0.82
N THR A 47 29.97 31.26 1.69
CA THR A 47 30.01 30.66 3.03
C THR A 47 30.08 29.14 2.91
N PRO A 48 30.97 28.46 3.68
CA PRO A 48 31.03 27.01 3.65
C PRO A 48 29.67 26.42 4.06
N PRO A 49 29.24 25.31 3.45
CA PRO A 49 27.95 24.69 3.76
C PRO A 49 27.89 24.38 5.26
N THR A 50 26.88 24.93 5.93
CA THR A 50 26.66 24.60 7.33
C THR A 50 25.93 23.26 7.40
N VAL A 51 26.51 22.33 8.15
CA VAL A 51 25.87 21.06 8.45
C VAL A 51 24.84 21.33 9.54
N GLU A 52 23.57 21.39 9.15
CA GLU A 52 22.48 21.39 10.11
C GLU A 52 21.97 19.96 10.26
N PHE A 53 22.07 19.43 11.47
CA PHE A 53 21.34 18.22 11.82
C PHE A 53 19.85 18.55 11.79
N SER A 54 19.23 18.30 10.64
CA SER A 54 17.79 18.45 10.54
C SER A 54 17.12 17.26 11.21
N TYR A 55 16.30 17.61 12.18
CA TYR A 55 15.10 16.91 12.56
C TYR A 55 14.53 15.99 11.46
N GLY A 56 14.45 14.67 11.72
CA GLY A 56 13.83 13.68 10.83
C GLY A 56 12.35 13.96 10.52
N MET A 57 11.71 13.05 9.77
CA MET A 57 10.34 13.26 9.27
C MET A 57 9.32 13.60 10.35
N TYR A 58 9.46 13.01 11.55
CA TYR A 58 8.57 13.29 12.68
C TYR A 58 8.67 14.75 13.14
N SER A 59 9.89 15.24 13.31
CA SER A 59 10.14 16.61 13.75
C SER A 59 9.94 17.64 12.64
N LYS A 60 10.10 17.25 11.36
CA LYS A 60 9.65 18.07 10.22
C LYS A 60 8.15 18.29 10.24
N GLN A 61 7.37 17.26 10.59
CA GLN A 61 5.92 17.40 10.78
C GLN A 61 5.58 18.40 11.90
N GLN A 62 6.31 18.37 13.03
CA GLN A 62 6.12 19.33 14.12
C GLN A 62 6.39 20.76 13.68
N LYS A 63 7.54 21.01 13.02
CA LYS A 63 7.89 22.34 12.51
C LYS A 63 6.88 22.90 11.50
N ILE A 64 6.37 22.06 10.59
CA ILE A 64 5.33 22.49 9.65
C ILE A 64 4.04 22.83 10.40
N SER A 65 3.69 22.05 11.44
CA SER A 65 2.52 22.33 12.27
C SER A 65 2.65 23.65 13.02
N GLU A 66 3.83 23.93 13.59
CA GLU A 66 4.14 25.19 14.29
C GLU A 66 4.11 26.38 13.33
N ALA A 67 4.66 26.21 12.11
CA ALA A 67 4.62 27.25 11.08
C ALA A 67 3.17 27.55 10.65
N ILE A 68 2.32 26.53 10.50
CA ILE A 68 0.90 26.72 10.18
C ILE A 68 0.19 27.46 11.32
N SER A 69 0.39 27.07 12.59
CA SER A 69 -0.24 27.78 13.72
C SER A 69 0.20 29.24 13.80
N TYR A 70 1.48 29.52 13.59
CA TYR A 70 2.01 30.88 13.59
C TYR A 70 1.37 31.74 12.49
N LEU A 71 1.24 31.20 11.27
CA LEU A 71 0.63 31.89 10.13
C LEU A 71 -0.88 32.10 10.27
N ILE A 72 -1.55 31.37 11.15
CA ILE A 72 -2.99 31.50 11.42
C ILE A 72 -3.25 32.46 12.60
N GLU A 73 -2.38 32.46 13.60
CA GLU A 73 -2.56 33.23 14.85
C GLU A 73 -2.10 34.68 14.72
N GLU A 74 -1.06 34.93 13.92
CA GLU A 74 -0.63 36.26 13.59
C GLU A 74 -1.67 36.84 12.61
N ASP A 75 -2.37 37.91 13.01
CA ASP A 75 -3.42 38.64 12.27
C ASP A 75 -2.82 39.37 11.04
N ILE A 76 -2.05 38.62 10.25
CA ILE A 76 -1.35 39.04 9.06
C ILE A 76 -2.44 39.32 8.03
N PRO A 77 -2.46 40.52 7.42
CA PRO A 77 -3.45 40.84 6.41
C PRO A 77 -3.48 39.74 5.36
N SER A 78 -4.65 39.15 5.14
CA SER A 78 -4.84 37.97 4.29
C SER A 78 -4.70 38.34 2.82
N ASP A 79 -3.48 38.62 2.38
CA ASP A 79 -3.18 38.66 0.96
C ASP A 79 -3.37 37.23 0.42
N GLY A 80 -4.01 37.07 -0.74
CA GLY A 80 -4.25 35.73 -1.34
C GLY A 80 -2.98 34.90 -1.65
N LYS A 81 -1.79 35.43 -1.38
CA LYS A 81 -0.50 34.71 -1.35
C LYS A 81 -0.30 33.92 -0.05
N LEU A 82 -0.79 34.43 1.08
CA LEU A 82 -0.71 33.79 2.41
C LEU A 82 -1.57 32.53 2.44
N GLU A 83 -2.82 32.62 1.99
CA GLU A 83 -3.77 31.49 1.90
C GLU A 83 -3.21 30.35 1.03
N LYS A 84 -2.65 30.68 -0.15
CA LYS A 84 -1.98 29.70 -1.01
C LYS A 84 -0.77 29.03 -0.36
N THR A 85 -0.11 29.72 0.56
CA THR A 85 1.06 29.18 1.28
C THR A 85 0.61 28.25 2.40
N ILE A 86 -0.44 28.61 3.14
CA ILE A 86 -1.09 27.75 4.13
C ILE A 86 -1.56 26.45 3.45
N ASP A 87 -2.28 26.53 2.33
CA ASP A 87 -2.71 25.36 1.55
C ASP A 87 -1.55 24.44 1.12
N LYS A 88 -0.39 25.02 0.81
CA LYS A 88 0.82 24.24 0.45
C LYS A 88 1.40 23.56 1.68
N LEU A 89 1.46 24.25 2.81
CA LEU A 89 1.94 23.71 4.08
C LEU A 89 1.01 22.61 4.61
N GLU A 90 -0.30 22.78 4.50
CA GLU A 90 -1.29 21.75 4.87
C GLU A 90 -1.17 20.49 4.01
N ARG A 91 -0.92 20.64 2.70
CA ARG A 91 -0.63 19.48 1.85
C ARG A 91 0.71 18.82 2.21
N ALA A 92 1.72 19.62 2.57
CA ALA A 92 3.01 19.11 3.02
C ALA A 92 2.91 18.38 4.37
N ILE A 93 2.11 18.88 5.31
CA ILE A 93 1.88 18.21 6.61
C ILE A 93 1.13 16.89 6.43
N LEU A 94 0.14 16.85 5.53
CA LEU A 94 -0.56 15.62 5.21
C LEU A 94 0.40 14.57 4.62
N THR A 95 1.24 14.98 3.68
CA THR A 95 2.23 14.08 3.05
C THR A 95 3.24 13.54 4.06
N THR A 96 3.74 14.39 4.96
CA THR A 96 4.67 13.98 6.02
C THR A 96 4.01 13.06 7.05
N ARG A 97 2.75 13.30 7.44
CA ARG A 97 1.98 12.38 8.31
C ARG A 97 1.83 10.99 7.71
N ILE A 98 1.49 10.91 6.42
CA ILE A 98 1.39 9.63 5.70
C ILE A 98 2.75 8.92 5.69
N LEU A 99 3.84 9.65 5.45
CA LEU A 99 5.18 9.07 5.44
C LEU A 99 5.62 8.56 6.82
N VAL A 100 5.35 9.32 7.89
CA VAL A 100 5.62 8.88 9.27
C VAL A 100 4.83 7.61 9.60
N PHE A 101 3.55 7.56 9.22
CA PHE A 101 2.72 6.36 9.39
C PHE A 101 3.30 5.16 8.63
N LEU A 102 3.73 5.36 7.37
CA LEU A 102 4.35 4.31 6.56
C LEU A 102 5.67 3.80 7.16
N LEU A 103 6.51 4.70 7.68
CA LEU A 103 7.75 4.35 8.37
C LEU A 103 7.47 3.56 9.65
N GLY A 104 6.48 3.98 10.44
CA GLY A 104 6.02 3.24 11.62
C GLY A 104 5.52 1.83 11.27
N PHE A 105 4.77 1.70 10.17
CA PHE A 105 4.34 0.40 9.66
C PHE A 105 5.52 -0.48 9.22
N LEU A 106 6.54 0.09 8.57
CA LEU A 106 7.76 -0.63 8.17
C LEU A 106 8.61 -1.06 9.37
N LEU A 107 8.66 -0.27 10.45
CA LEU A 107 9.30 -0.65 11.71
C LEU A 107 8.65 -1.89 12.31
N LEU A 108 7.31 -1.89 12.41
CA LEU A 108 6.56 -3.06 12.87
C LEU A 108 6.75 -4.27 11.95
N THR A 109 6.82 -4.04 10.63
CA THR A 109 7.03 -5.10 9.63
C THR A 109 8.43 -5.68 9.71
N SER A 110 9.44 -4.87 10.01
CA SER A 110 10.79 -5.34 10.29
C SER A 110 10.82 -6.31 11.48
N GLY A 111 10.16 -5.96 12.59
CA GLY A 111 10.01 -6.85 13.74
C GLY A 111 9.29 -8.16 13.37
N ALA A 112 8.22 -8.06 12.60
CA ALA A 112 7.45 -9.22 12.14
C ALA A 112 8.25 -10.17 11.26
N VAL A 113 8.97 -9.65 10.27
CA VAL A 113 9.83 -10.44 9.39
C VAL A 113 10.93 -11.11 10.20
N PHE A 114 11.53 -10.40 11.16
CA PHE A 114 12.55 -10.97 12.03
C PHE A 114 12.02 -12.19 12.79
N VAL A 115 10.88 -12.06 13.48
CA VAL A 115 10.29 -13.17 14.23
C VAL A 115 9.80 -14.28 13.28
N SER A 116 9.24 -13.92 12.12
CA SER A 116 8.83 -14.90 11.09
C SER A 116 10.00 -15.76 10.61
N LEU A 117 11.16 -15.14 10.38
CA LEU A 117 12.38 -15.83 9.99
C LEU A 117 12.93 -16.71 11.12
N LEU A 118 12.88 -16.24 12.37
CA LEU A 118 13.26 -17.04 13.55
C LEU A 118 12.38 -18.27 13.72
N MET A 119 11.08 -18.13 13.49
CA MET A 119 10.10 -19.22 13.60
C MET A 119 10.01 -20.09 12.34
N ASN A 120 10.78 -19.80 11.29
CA ASN A 120 10.68 -20.43 9.97
C ASN A 120 9.23 -20.47 9.43
N ALA A 121 8.50 -19.37 9.59
CA ALA A 121 7.13 -19.26 9.09
C ALA A 121 7.10 -19.30 7.55
N TRP A 122 6.09 -19.97 6.98
CA TRP A 122 5.98 -20.18 5.52
C TRP A 122 5.88 -18.87 4.72
N TYR A 123 5.33 -17.81 5.32
CA TYR A 123 5.21 -16.50 4.69
C TYR A 123 6.41 -15.58 4.95
N ALA A 124 7.41 -16.02 5.72
CA ALA A 124 8.60 -15.22 6.02
C ALA A 124 9.35 -14.75 4.76
N PRO A 125 9.53 -15.59 3.70
CA PRO A 125 10.16 -15.15 2.45
C PRO A 125 9.37 -14.04 1.75
N PHE A 126 8.05 -14.18 1.67
CA PHE A 126 7.17 -13.17 1.06
C PHE A 126 7.25 -11.85 1.83
N LEU A 127 7.08 -11.91 3.14
CA LEU A 127 7.09 -10.73 4.01
C LEU A 127 8.46 -10.02 3.98
N GLY A 128 9.55 -10.81 4.00
CA GLY A 128 10.90 -10.29 3.88
C GLY A 128 11.18 -9.66 2.51
N ARG A 129 10.69 -10.24 1.41
CA ARG A 129 10.82 -9.64 0.07
C ARG A 129 10.09 -8.32 -0.01
N PHE A 130 8.87 -8.26 0.51
CA PHE A 130 8.11 -7.01 0.55
C PHE A 130 8.86 -5.94 1.34
N LEU A 131 9.35 -6.28 2.54
CA LEU A 131 10.12 -5.35 3.37
C LEU A 131 11.41 -4.88 2.69
N THR A 132 12.22 -5.81 2.17
CA THR A 132 13.49 -5.49 1.48
C THR A 132 13.26 -4.70 0.18
N PHE A 133 12.15 -4.94 -0.52
CA PHE A 133 11.77 -4.16 -1.69
C PHE A 133 11.45 -2.71 -1.32
N ILE A 134 10.54 -2.49 -0.37
CA ILE A 134 10.17 -1.13 0.06
C ILE A 134 11.37 -0.40 0.66
N SER A 135 12.12 -1.07 1.55
CA SER A 135 13.33 -0.49 2.15
C SER A 135 14.41 -0.20 1.10
N GLY A 136 14.52 -1.04 0.06
CA GLY A 136 15.40 -0.81 -1.08
C GLY A 136 15.00 0.41 -1.92
N MET A 137 13.69 0.66 -2.11
CA MET A 137 13.23 1.89 -2.79
C MET A 137 13.57 3.14 -1.99
N ILE A 138 13.42 3.11 -0.67
CA ILE A 138 13.80 4.22 0.20
C ILE A 138 15.33 4.43 0.14
N ALA A 139 16.11 3.35 0.24
CA ALA A 139 17.58 3.40 0.14
C ALA A 139 18.04 3.96 -1.21
N PHE A 140 17.36 3.61 -2.30
CA PHE A 140 17.61 4.18 -3.62
C PHE A 140 17.37 5.69 -3.64
N GLN A 141 16.26 6.17 -3.08
CA GLN A 141 15.97 7.61 -2.99
C GLN A 141 17.03 8.37 -2.17
N TYR A 142 17.47 7.86 -1.03
CA TYR A 142 18.53 8.51 -0.26
C TYR A 142 19.89 8.43 -0.95
N THR A 143 20.15 7.38 -1.73
CA THR A 143 21.36 7.30 -2.56
C THR A 143 21.35 8.41 -3.60
N THR A 144 20.22 8.68 -4.26
CA THR A 144 20.11 9.78 -5.23
C THR A 144 20.25 11.15 -4.57
N ILE A 145 19.68 11.34 -3.37
CA ILE A 145 19.89 12.55 -2.58
C ILE A 145 21.38 12.72 -2.21
N SER A 146 22.07 11.66 -1.77
CA SER A 146 23.50 11.72 -1.46
C SER A 146 24.36 12.13 -2.66
N ILE A 147 23.95 11.81 -3.90
CA ILE A 147 24.66 12.28 -5.11
C ILE A 147 24.61 13.80 -5.21
N SER A 148 23.48 14.43 -4.85
CA SER A 148 23.42 15.89 -4.80
C SER A 148 24.38 16.48 -3.76
N HIS A 149 24.52 15.80 -2.61
CA HIS A 149 25.44 16.23 -1.56
C HIS A 149 26.92 16.14 -1.96
N LEU A 150 27.29 15.23 -2.88
CA LEU A 150 28.67 15.17 -3.40
C LEU A 150 29.10 16.46 -4.10
N VAL A 151 28.15 17.16 -4.75
CA VAL A 151 28.43 18.41 -5.47
C VAL A 151 28.76 19.54 -4.51
N TYR A 152 28.01 19.64 -3.41
CA TYR A 152 28.08 20.81 -2.54
C TYR A 152 28.88 20.59 -1.24
N ALA A 153 28.99 19.35 -0.76
CA ALA A 153 29.74 18.99 0.46
C ALA A 153 30.53 17.68 0.23
N PRO A 154 31.64 17.71 -0.53
CA PRO A 154 32.27 16.49 -1.08
C PRO A 154 32.65 15.42 -0.04
N SER A 155 33.20 15.83 1.11
CA SER A 155 33.64 14.89 2.15
C SER A 155 32.46 14.17 2.80
N LEU A 156 31.47 14.89 3.30
CA LEU A 156 30.28 14.32 3.97
C LEU A 156 29.35 13.64 2.97
N GLY A 157 29.19 14.22 1.77
CA GLY A 157 28.46 13.62 0.65
C GLY A 157 29.03 12.25 0.27
N TYR A 158 30.36 12.09 0.28
CA TYR A 158 31.00 10.80 0.01
C TYR A 158 30.64 9.73 1.04
N TYR A 159 30.72 10.04 2.34
CA TYR A 159 30.33 9.10 3.39
C TYR A 159 28.85 8.74 3.33
N SER A 160 27.97 9.74 3.16
CA SER A 160 26.53 9.53 3.02
C SER A 160 26.19 8.70 1.79
N PHE A 161 26.87 8.93 0.67
CA PHE A 161 26.68 8.16 -0.56
C PHE A 161 27.12 6.71 -0.38
N LEU A 162 28.33 6.48 0.15
CA LEU A 162 28.87 5.14 0.34
C LEU A 162 28.02 4.32 1.32
N TYR A 163 27.58 4.93 2.42
CA TYR A 163 26.67 4.30 3.37
C TYR A 163 25.36 3.88 2.71
N ASN A 164 24.65 4.81 2.05
CA ASN A 164 23.38 4.51 1.39
C ASN A 164 23.53 3.48 0.26
N LEU A 165 24.64 3.52 -0.48
CA LEU A 165 24.94 2.55 -1.53
C LEU A 165 25.15 1.14 -0.97
N ILE A 166 25.88 1.00 0.15
CA ILE A 166 26.07 -0.30 0.82
C ILE A 166 24.72 -0.85 1.29
N VAL A 167 23.88 -0.02 1.94
CA VAL A 167 22.53 -0.42 2.37
C VAL A 167 21.71 -0.88 1.17
N LEU A 168 21.73 -0.14 0.06
CA LEU A 168 21.01 -0.50 -1.17
C LEU A 168 21.49 -1.86 -1.73
N ILE A 169 22.80 -2.09 -1.82
CA ILE A 169 23.37 -3.36 -2.28
C ILE A 169 22.92 -4.51 -1.37
N LEU A 170 22.92 -4.32 -0.05
CA LEU A 170 22.46 -5.32 0.91
C LEU A 170 20.96 -5.60 0.76
N MET A 171 20.13 -4.59 0.50
CA MET A 171 18.69 -4.79 0.24
C MET A 171 18.45 -5.57 -1.06
N ILE A 172 19.16 -5.25 -2.16
CA ILE A 172 19.08 -5.97 -3.43
C ILE A 172 19.54 -7.42 -3.26
N TRP A 173 20.65 -7.64 -2.55
CA TRP A 173 21.16 -8.97 -2.24
C TRP A 173 20.15 -9.75 -1.40
N GLY A 174 19.59 -9.13 -0.36
CA GLY A 174 18.59 -9.72 0.52
C GLY A 174 17.33 -10.13 -0.21
N PHE A 175 16.82 -9.27 -1.09
CA PHE A 175 15.68 -9.55 -1.95
C PHE A 175 15.93 -10.78 -2.83
N ARG A 176 17.11 -10.89 -3.46
CA ARG A 176 17.48 -12.06 -4.28
C ARG A 176 17.65 -13.35 -3.47
N VAL A 177 18.20 -13.26 -2.26
CA VAL A 177 18.40 -14.44 -1.40
C VAL A 177 17.07 -14.95 -0.86
N LEU A 178 16.19 -14.07 -0.38
CA LEU A 178 14.81 -14.42 -0.03
C LEU A 178 14.07 -14.95 -1.26
N GLY A 179 14.39 -14.43 -2.46
CA GLY A 179 14.07 -14.95 -3.81
C GLY A 179 14.24 -16.46 -3.98
N LYS A 180 15.33 -16.99 -3.44
CA LYS A 180 15.69 -18.40 -3.60
C LYS A 180 15.17 -19.29 -2.47
N MET A 181 14.54 -18.70 -1.45
CA MET A 181 13.99 -19.43 -0.30
C MET A 181 12.60 -20.04 -0.55
N ASP A 182 11.92 -19.69 -1.65
CA ASP A 182 10.60 -20.27 -1.98
C ASP A 182 10.67 -21.78 -2.27
N ASN A 183 11.87 -22.33 -2.51
CA ASN A 183 12.11 -23.75 -2.81
C ASN A 183 12.51 -24.59 -1.59
N TYR A 184 12.32 -24.12 -0.35
CA TYR A 184 12.61 -24.94 0.84
C TYR A 184 11.39 -25.77 1.26
N ASP A 185 11.42 -27.06 0.92
CA ASP A 185 10.50 -28.12 1.36
C ASP A 185 10.45 -28.34 2.90
N GLU A 186 11.23 -27.59 3.69
CA GLU A 186 11.37 -27.73 5.15
C GLU A 186 10.56 -26.71 5.98
N MET A 187 9.67 -25.92 5.37
CA MET A 187 8.85 -24.97 6.14
C MET A 187 7.69 -25.69 6.85
N ASN A 188 7.99 -26.22 8.04
CA ASN A 188 7.10 -26.99 8.94
C ASN A 188 5.69 -26.40 9.17
N PHE A 189 5.51 -25.08 9.01
CA PHE A 189 4.21 -24.44 9.21
C PHE A 189 3.21 -24.72 8.08
N TYR A 190 3.69 -25.17 6.91
CA TYR A 190 2.85 -25.58 5.79
C TYR A 190 2.32 -27.01 5.95
N ALA A 191 3.09 -27.90 6.60
CA ALA A 191 2.64 -29.25 6.96
C ALA A 191 1.44 -29.20 7.94
N LEU A 192 1.44 -28.23 8.85
CA LEU A 192 0.30 -27.91 9.73
C LEU A 192 -0.94 -27.46 8.96
N TYR A 193 -0.74 -26.48 8.07
CA TYR A 193 -1.83 -25.86 7.31
C TYR A 193 -2.49 -26.88 6.37
N VAL A 194 -1.68 -27.72 5.70
CA VAL A 194 -2.16 -28.80 4.84
C VAL A 194 -2.78 -29.95 5.66
N ALA A 195 -2.26 -30.28 6.85
CA ALA A 195 -2.90 -31.25 7.75
C ALA A 195 -4.25 -30.75 8.29
N SER A 196 -4.39 -29.44 8.55
CA SER A 196 -5.65 -28.82 9.01
C SER A 196 -6.70 -28.75 7.90
N LEU A 197 -6.30 -28.41 6.66
CA LEU A 197 -7.20 -28.39 5.50
C LEU A 197 -7.64 -29.79 5.07
N ASN A 198 -6.75 -30.78 5.13
CA ASN A 198 -7.07 -32.15 4.73
C ASN A 198 -7.87 -32.94 5.80
N ASN A 199 -7.88 -32.51 7.07
CA ASN A 199 -8.71 -33.13 8.12
C ASN A 199 -10.17 -32.63 8.11
N GLU A 200 -10.46 -31.44 7.57
CA GLU A 200 -11.86 -30.99 7.39
C GLU A 200 -12.55 -31.66 6.18
N ASP A 201 -11.80 -32.03 5.14
CA ASP A 201 -12.35 -32.65 3.92
C ASP A 201 -12.36 -34.19 3.92
N SER A 202 -11.64 -34.86 4.83
CA SER A 202 -11.57 -36.34 4.84
C SER A 202 -12.72 -37.03 5.59
N ASN A 203 -13.51 -36.32 6.40
CA ASN A 203 -14.60 -36.89 7.19
C ASN A 203 -16.02 -36.45 6.79
N THR A 204 -16.20 -35.64 5.74
CA THR A 204 -17.52 -35.22 5.25
C THR A 204 -17.78 -35.51 3.76
N GLY A 205 -16.80 -36.06 3.03
CA GLY A 205 -16.91 -36.31 1.58
C GLY A 205 -17.35 -37.71 1.13
N LYS A 206 -17.69 -38.65 2.03
CA LYS A 206 -17.96 -40.06 1.65
C LYS A 206 -19.24 -40.70 2.16
N VAL A 207 -20.19 -39.93 2.70
CA VAL A 207 -21.48 -40.48 3.12
C VAL A 207 -22.60 -39.56 2.62
N LEU A 208 -23.46 -40.10 1.75
CA LEU A 208 -24.69 -39.52 1.16
C LEU A 208 -24.58 -38.82 -0.21
N ILE A 209 -24.13 -39.53 -1.24
CA ILE A 209 -24.85 -39.48 -2.54
C ILE A 209 -24.98 -40.91 -3.07
N LYS A 210 -25.91 -41.67 -2.47
CA LYS A 210 -26.43 -42.91 -3.05
C LYS A 210 -27.87 -42.65 -3.51
N LYS A 211 -28.01 -42.57 -4.83
CA LYS A 211 -29.14 -43.11 -5.62
C LYS A 211 -30.56 -42.60 -5.23
N ARG A 212 -31.12 -41.69 -6.05
CA ARG A 212 -32.57 -41.65 -6.25
C ARG A 212 -32.89 -41.52 -7.74
N GLU A 213 -33.49 -42.60 -8.25
CA GLU A 213 -33.96 -42.81 -9.61
C GLU A 213 -35.11 -41.85 -9.97
N ARG A 214 -35.27 -41.62 -11.28
CA ARG A 214 -36.31 -40.80 -11.91
C ARG A 214 -37.71 -41.40 -11.72
N ALA A 215 -38.73 -40.54 -11.72
CA ALA A 215 -40.01 -40.78 -12.38
C ALA A 215 -40.67 -39.42 -12.78
N PRO A 216 -41.56 -39.39 -13.80
CA PRO A 216 -41.76 -38.20 -14.65
C PRO A 216 -43.19 -37.61 -14.60
N LEU A 217 -43.35 -36.44 -15.28
CA LEU A 217 -44.61 -35.75 -15.69
C LEU A 217 -45.48 -35.22 -14.52
N THR A 218 -46.17 -34.09 -14.56
CA THR A 218 -46.72 -33.22 -15.61
C THR A 218 -47.03 -31.85 -14.98
N LYS A 219 -46.47 -30.75 -15.51
CA LYS A 219 -46.99 -29.37 -15.35
C LYS A 219 -46.27 -28.38 -16.29
N SER A 220 -45.87 -28.84 -17.49
CA SER A 220 -44.98 -28.10 -18.39
C SER A 220 -45.65 -27.43 -19.59
N ALA A 221 -46.97 -27.54 -19.78
CA ALA A 221 -47.60 -26.91 -20.95
C ALA A 221 -47.81 -25.39 -20.78
N ILE A 222 -48.18 -24.93 -19.58
CA ILE A 222 -48.50 -23.51 -19.33
C ILE A 222 -47.25 -22.68 -19.03
N LEU A 223 -46.25 -23.28 -18.35
CA LEU A 223 -44.99 -22.59 -18.02
C LEU A 223 -44.08 -22.41 -19.24
N ASN A 224 -44.09 -23.36 -20.18
CA ASN A 224 -43.31 -23.25 -21.42
C ASN A 224 -43.86 -22.17 -22.36
N TRP A 225 -45.19 -21.95 -22.37
CA TRP A 225 -45.79 -20.86 -23.14
C TRP A 225 -45.40 -19.47 -22.61
N PHE A 226 -45.27 -19.31 -21.28
CA PHE A 226 -44.85 -18.04 -20.66
C PHE A 226 -43.34 -17.76 -20.83
N LEU A 227 -42.51 -18.82 -20.75
CA LEU A 227 -41.05 -18.74 -20.88
C LEU A 227 -40.55 -18.57 -22.33
N ASP A 228 -41.40 -18.82 -23.34
CA ASP A 228 -41.06 -18.66 -24.76
C ASP A 228 -41.25 -17.24 -25.30
N SER A 229 -41.69 -16.29 -24.46
CA SER A 229 -41.65 -14.87 -24.82
C SER A 229 -40.19 -14.41 -25.00
N LEU A 230 -39.90 -13.84 -26.18
CA LEU A 230 -38.59 -13.32 -26.60
C LEU A 230 -37.83 -12.51 -25.52
N PRO A 231 -38.46 -11.65 -24.69
CA PRO A 231 -37.73 -10.96 -23.61
C PRO A 231 -37.31 -11.89 -22.47
N VAL A 232 -38.14 -12.86 -22.08
CA VAL A 232 -37.85 -13.78 -20.95
C VAL A 232 -36.77 -14.78 -21.33
N LYS A 233 -36.75 -15.24 -22.58
CA LYS A 233 -35.72 -16.14 -23.11
C LYS A 233 -34.35 -15.47 -23.20
N LEU A 234 -34.31 -14.17 -23.51
CA LEU A 234 -33.08 -13.37 -23.52
C LEU A 234 -32.55 -13.15 -22.10
N VAL A 235 -33.42 -12.78 -21.16
CA VAL A 235 -33.09 -12.64 -19.73
C VAL A 235 -32.62 -13.98 -19.14
N TRP A 236 -33.30 -15.07 -19.44
CA TRP A 236 -32.92 -16.40 -18.94
C TRP A 236 -31.58 -16.87 -19.53
N ARG A 237 -31.29 -16.58 -20.81
CA ARG A 237 -29.96 -16.82 -21.43
C ARG A 237 -28.86 -15.99 -20.80
N LEU A 238 -29.14 -14.73 -20.42
CA LEU A 238 -28.20 -13.89 -19.67
C LEU A 238 -27.89 -14.49 -18.29
N PHE A 239 -28.88 -15.12 -17.64
CA PHE A 239 -28.72 -15.79 -16.34
C PHE A 239 -28.16 -17.22 -16.41
N THR A 240 -28.13 -17.89 -17.57
CA THR A 240 -27.57 -19.26 -17.68
C THR A 240 -26.04 -19.25 -17.85
N ASN A 241 -25.48 -18.22 -18.48
CA ASN A 241 -24.03 -18.10 -18.65
C ASN A 241 -23.34 -17.79 -17.31
N SER A 242 -22.38 -18.64 -16.91
CA SER A 242 -21.63 -18.47 -15.66
C SER A 242 -20.93 -17.12 -15.60
N THR A 243 -20.28 -16.69 -16.68
CA THR A 243 -19.55 -15.42 -16.79
C THR A 243 -20.45 -14.19 -16.64
N LEU A 244 -21.60 -14.17 -17.29
CA LEU A 244 -22.56 -13.05 -17.21
C LEU A 244 -23.14 -12.90 -15.80
N ARG A 245 -23.44 -14.01 -15.11
CA ARG A 245 -23.85 -13.94 -13.69
C ARG A 245 -22.78 -13.33 -12.81
N HIS A 246 -21.51 -13.72 -12.97
CA HIS A 246 -20.41 -13.12 -12.19
C HIS A 246 -20.31 -11.62 -12.46
N PHE A 247 -20.44 -11.21 -13.73
CA PHE A 247 -20.44 -9.80 -14.11
C PHE A 247 -21.58 -9.01 -13.46
N VAL A 248 -22.81 -9.54 -13.50
CA VAL A 248 -23.98 -8.94 -12.84
C VAL A 248 -23.80 -8.88 -11.32
N TYR A 249 -23.27 -9.94 -10.69
CA TYR A 249 -22.96 -9.93 -9.26
C TYR A 249 -21.93 -8.87 -8.90
N ILE A 250 -20.88 -8.70 -9.70
CA ILE A 250 -19.85 -7.67 -9.48
C ILE A 250 -20.48 -6.27 -9.57
N ILE A 251 -21.32 -6.02 -10.58
CA ILE A 251 -22.00 -4.72 -10.75
C ILE A 251 -22.93 -4.43 -9.58
N LEU A 252 -23.78 -5.38 -9.19
CA LEU A 252 -24.71 -5.23 -8.07
C LEU A 252 -23.97 -5.02 -6.75
N THR A 253 -22.93 -5.82 -6.51
CA THR A 253 -22.09 -5.67 -5.30
C THR A 253 -21.40 -4.32 -5.28
N GLY A 254 -20.87 -3.86 -6.43
CA GLY A 254 -20.28 -2.53 -6.56
C GLY A 254 -21.27 -1.39 -6.31
N LEU A 255 -22.51 -1.51 -6.82
CA LEU A 255 -23.58 -0.54 -6.58
C LEU A 255 -24.01 -0.49 -5.12
N VAL A 256 -24.15 -1.65 -4.47
CA VAL A 256 -24.52 -1.74 -3.06
C VAL A 256 -23.40 -1.20 -2.18
N ILE A 257 -22.15 -1.63 -2.39
CA ILE A 257 -21.01 -1.13 -1.61
C ILE A 257 -20.84 0.38 -1.84
N GLY A 258 -20.95 0.85 -3.08
CA GLY A 258 -20.82 2.27 -3.43
C GLY A 258 -21.89 3.13 -2.75
N ASN A 259 -23.16 2.78 -2.92
CA ASN A 259 -24.24 3.63 -2.42
C ASN A 259 -24.49 3.47 -0.92
N LEU A 260 -24.34 2.26 -0.38
CA LEU A 260 -24.73 1.96 0.99
C LEU A 260 -23.56 2.10 1.99
N LEU A 261 -22.33 1.81 1.56
CA LEU A 261 -21.16 1.93 2.43
C LEU A 261 -20.32 3.16 2.09
N TYR A 262 -19.95 3.34 0.81
CA TYR A 262 -18.99 4.37 0.44
C TYR A 262 -19.54 5.79 0.61
N ILE A 263 -20.75 6.09 0.14
CA ILE A 263 -21.34 7.44 0.28
C ILE A 263 -21.49 7.85 1.76
N PRO A 264 -22.04 7.02 2.66
CA PRO A 264 -22.11 7.37 4.08
C PRO A 264 -20.73 7.48 4.74
N LEU A 265 -19.79 6.57 4.44
CA LEU A 265 -18.42 6.66 4.96
C LEU A 265 -17.74 7.96 4.51
N PHE A 266 -17.89 8.34 3.24
CA PHE A 266 -17.30 9.56 2.70
C PHE A 266 -17.92 10.82 3.34
N SER A 267 -19.23 10.82 3.54
CA SER A 267 -19.92 11.89 4.26
C SER A 267 -19.45 12.01 5.71
N LEU A 268 -19.27 10.88 6.40
CA LEU A 268 -18.71 10.83 7.76
C LEU A 268 -17.26 11.34 7.78
N GLN A 269 -16.41 10.91 6.85
CA GLN A 269 -15.03 11.37 6.75
C GLN A 269 -14.95 12.88 6.52
N LYS A 270 -15.83 13.42 5.66
CA LYS A 270 -15.82 14.86 5.33
C LYS A 270 -16.32 15.72 6.49
N ASN A 271 -17.40 15.33 7.15
CA ASN A 271 -18.08 16.17 8.14
C ASN A 271 -17.65 15.88 9.59
N TYR A 272 -17.11 14.69 9.86
CA TYR A 272 -16.79 14.16 11.20
C TYR A 272 -15.46 13.41 11.17
N SER A 273 -14.40 14.10 10.71
CA SER A 273 -13.07 13.51 10.49
C SER A 273 -12.48 12.86 11.75
N SER A 274 -12.71 13.47 12.92
CA SER A 274 -12.25 12.95 14.22
C SER A 274 -12.95 11.64 14.60
N GLU A 275 -14.28 11.63 14.53
CA GLU A 275 -15.14 10.49 14.87
C GLU A 275 -14.94 9.35 13.88
N PHE A 276 -14.75 9.67 12.60
CA PHE A 276 -14.40 8.70 11.56
C PHE A 276 -13.07 8.02 11.85
N GLY A 277 -12.06 8.78 12.32
CA GLY A 277 -10.79 8.24 12.78
C GLY A 277 -10.94 7.26 13.94
N ILE A 278 -11.76 7.61 14.94
CA ILE A 278 -12.07 6.73 16.08
C ILE A 278 -12.78 5.46 15.62
N LEU A 279 -13.78 5.57 14.75
CA LEU A 279 -14.52 4.44 14.19
C LEU A 279 -13.58 3.46 13.45
N LEU A 280 -12.67 3.99 12.62
CA LEU A 280 -11.65 3.20 11.93
C LEU A 280 -10.74 2.47 12.91
N LEU A 281 -10.30 3.15 13.97
CA LEU A 281 -9.45 2.55 15.00
C LEU A 281 -10.17 1.42 15.73
N VAL A 282 -11.44 1.62 16.11
CA VAL A 282 -12.28 0.58 16.75
C VAL A 282 -12.45 -0.61 15.82
N MET A 283 -12.80 -0.38 14.55
CA MET A 283 -12.94 -1.47 13.57
C MET A 283 -11.64 -2.24 13.38
N LEU A 284 -10.50 -1.55 13.34
CA LEU A 284 -9.18 -2.17 13.24
C LEU A 284 -8.84 -3.02 14.48
N VAL A 285 -9.18 -2.55 15.68
CA VAL A 285 -9.02 -3.32 16.93
C VAL A 285 -9.91 -4.57 16.92
N VAL A 286 -11.19 -4.44 16.57
CA VAL A 286 -12.13 -5.57 16.49
C VAL A 286 -11.64 -6.61 15.46
N LEU A 287 -11.20 -6.16 14.29
CA LEU A 287 -10.65 -7.03 13.26
C LEU A 287 -9.42 -7.79 13.78
N SER A 288 -8.52 -7.08 14.47
CA SER A 288 -7.31 -7.65 15.06
C SER A 288 -7.65 -8.71 16.11
N ILE A 289 -8.62 -8.44 16.99
CA ILE A 289 -9.10 -9.40 17.99
C ILE A 289 -9.69 -10.65 17.32
N LEU A 290 -10.57 -10.48 16.32
CA LEU A 290 -11.19 -11.62 15.61
C LEU A 290 -10.15 -12.49 14.92
N TYR A 291 -9.14 -11.88 14.30
CA TYR A 291 -8.05 -12.63 13.66
C TYR A 291 -7.15 -13.34 14.66
N ILE A 292 -6.75 -12.68 15.76
CA ILE A 292 -5.97 -13.31 16.82
C ILE A 292 -6.76 -14.47 17.42
N ARG A 293 -8.07 -14.30 17.68
CA ARG A 293 -8.94 -15.34 18.22
C ARG A 293 -9.05 -16.54 17.27
N ASN A 294 -9.30 -16.29 15.99
CA ASN A 294 -9.38 -17.35 15.00
C ASN A 294 -8.06 -18.10 14.89
N TYR A 295 -6.92 -17.40 14.95
CA TYR A 295 -5.61 -18.04 14.89
C TYR A 295 -5.25 -18.79 16.17
N TYR A 296 -5.61 -18.27 17.34
CA TYR A 296 -5.45 -18.95 18.63
C TYR A 296 -6.25 -20.25 18.67
N PHE A 297 -7.44 -20.26 18.07
CA PHE A 297 -8.25 -21.48 17.93
C PHE A 297 -7.50 -22.55 17.13
N PHE A 298 -6.86 -22.19 16.01
CA PHE A 298 -6.04 -23.11 15.20
C PHE A 298 -4.74 -23.58 15.90
N LEU A 299 -4.14 -22.77 16.77
CA LEU A 299 -2.94 -23.15 17.55
C LEU A 299 -3.24 -24.11 18.71
N LYS A 300 -4.48 -24.13 19.20
CA LYS A 300 -4.86 -24.93 20.37
C LYS A 300 -4.84 -26.44 20.09
N GLU A 301 -4.92 -26.83 18.82
CA GLU A 301 -4.83 -28.22 18.35
C GLU A 301 -3.39 -28.78 18.38
N GLU A 302 -2.39 -27.90 18.52
CA GLU A 302 -0.98 -28.20 18.26
C GLU A 302 -0.10 -28.27 19.51
N ASN A 303 -0.67 -28.26 20.72
CA ASN A 303 0.07 -28.28 21.99
C ASN A 303 1.12 -27.16 22.18
N THR A 304 1.08 -26.08 21.40
CA THR A 304 1.96 -24.92 21.57
C THR A 304 1.38 -23.95 22.60
N VAL A 305 1.31 -24.40 23.85
CA VAL A 305 0.72 -23.62 24.96
C VAL A 305 1.68 -22.51 25.38
N GLY A 306 1.32 -21.23 25.16
CA GLY A 306 2.01 -20.07 25.74
C GLY A 306 2.20 -18.84 24.84
N PHE A 307 3.12 -17.95 25.21
CA PHE A 307 3.43 -16.67 24.54
C PHE A 307 3.77 -16.82 23.04
N ARG A 308 4.35 -17.96 22.65
CA ARG A 308 4.67 -18.27 21.24
C ARG A 308 3.44 -18.27 20.33
N GLY A 309 2.28 -18.74 20.81
CA GLY A 309 1.05 -18.77 20.05
C GLY A 309 0.48 -17.36 19.79
N VAL A 310 0.56 -16.48 20.80
CA VAL A 310 0.14 -15.07 20.68
C VAL A 310 1.01 -14.33 19.67
N VAL A 311 2.33 -14.53 19.74
CA VAL A 311 3.29 -13.95 18.80
C VAL A 311 3.05 -14.47 17.39
N ALA A 312 2.87 -15.77 17.19
CA ALA A 312 2.55 -16.33 15.88
C ALA A 312 1.24 -15.76 15.30
N GLY A 313 0.22 -15.55 16.14
CA GLY A 313 -1.05 -14.93 15.72
C GLY A 313 -0.93 -13.47 15.32
N ALA A 314 -0.14 -12.68 16.05
CA ALA A 314 0.14 -11.30 15.69
C ALA A 314 0.87 -11.20 14.34
N ILE A 315 1.85 -12.06 14.10
CA ILE A 315 2.61 -12.07 12.86
C ILE A 315 1.73 -12.54 11.68
N PHE A 316 0.86 -13.54 11.90
CA PHE A 316 -0.08 -13.99 10.89
C PHE A 316 -1.11 -12.91 10.52
N LEU A 317 -1.61 -12.16 11.51
CA LEU A 317 -2.46 -10.99 11.28
C LEU A 317 -1.74 -9.98 10.36
N GLN A 318 -0.47 -9.71 10.64
CA GLN A 318 0.32 -8.78 9.86
C GLN A 318 0.57 -9.25 8.43
N TYR A 319 0.85 -10.53 8.23
CA TYR A 319 0.92 -11.11 6.88
C TYR A 319 -0.40 -10.94 6.12
N ARG A 320 -1.56 -11.23 6.74
CA ARG A 320 -2.87 -11.04 6.11
C ARG A 320 -3.13 -9.57 5.79
N PHE A 321 -2.77 -8.67 6.70
CA PHE A 321 -2.90 -7.24 6.48
C PHE A 321 -2.06 -6.78 5.28
N ILE A 322 -0.79 -7.18 5.20
CA ILE A 322 0.10 -6.84 4.08
C ILE A 322 -0.42 -7.42 2.77
N ARG A 323 -0.87 -8.68 2.77
CA ARG A 323 -1.44 -9.30 1.58
C ARG A 323 -2.69 -8.57 1.09
N ASN A 324 -3.61 -8.25 2.00
CA ASN A 324 -4.84 -7.53 1.66
C ASN A 324 -4.53 -6.09 1.21
N LEU A 325 -3.60 -5.41 1.88
CA LEU A 325 -3.11 -4.08 1.48
C LEU A 325 -2.51 -4.12 0.06
N LEU A 326 -1.71 -5.13 -0.25
CA LEU A 326 -1.13 -5.29 -1.59
C LEU A 326 -2.22 -5.52 -2.64
N TYR A 327 -3.21 -6.38 -2.37
CA TYR A 327 -4.37 -6.53 -3.26
C TYR A 327 -5.14 -5.23 -3.45
N PHE A 328 -5.33 -4.46 -2.38
CA PHE A 328 -5.98 -3.16 -2.45
C PHE A 328 -5.19 -2.16 -3.30
N ILE A 329 -3.87 -2.07 -3.11
CA ILE A 329 -2.99 -1.18 -3.89
C ILE A 329 -3.00 -1.58 -5.38
N VAL A 330 -2.81 -2.86 -5.69
CA VAL A 330 -2.81 -3.35 -7.07
C VAL A 330 -4.18 -3.15 -7.73
N SER A 331 -5.26 -3.43 -7.02
CA SER A 331 -6.62 -3.20 -7.51
C SER A 331 -6.89 -1.72 -7.77
N SER A 332 -6.50 -0.85 -6.83
CA SER A 332 -6.67 0.62 -6.95
C SER A 332 -5.83 1.18 -8.11
N ALA A 333 -4.58 0.74 -8.25
CA ALA A 333 -3.73 1.11 -9.37
C ALA A 333 -4.34 0.67 -10.72
N GLY A 334 -4.90 -0.55 -10.77
CA GLY A 334 -5.64 -1.03 -11.94
C GLY A 334 -6.83 -0.14 -12.30
N VAL A 335 -7.62 0.28 -11.29
CA VAL A 335 -8.75 1.21 -11.49
C VAL A 335 -8.27 2.58 -12.00
N ILE A 336 -7.19 3.13 -11.43
CA ILE A 336 -6.62 4.41 -11.87
C ILE A 336 -6.14 4.31 -13.33
N ILE A 337 -5.38 3.26 -13.68
CA ILE A 337 -4.92 3.03 -15.06
C ILE A 337 -6.12 2.92 -16.02
N PHE A 338 -7.17 2.22 -15.60
CA PHE A 338 -8.40 2.09 -16.38
C PHE A 338 -9.09 3.44 -16.61
N ILE A 339 -9.21 4.27 -15.58
CA ILE A 339 -9.78 5.63 -15.69
C ILE A 339 -8.94 6.49 -16.63
N ILE A 340 -7.61 6.46 -16.50
CA ILE A 340 -6.69 7.20 -17.38
C ILE A 340 -6.88 6.76 -18.83
N ALA A 341 -6.97 5.45 -19.08
CA ALA A 341 -7.20 4.91 -20.42
C ALA A 341 -8.54 5.37 -21.01
N LEU A 342 -9.62 5.37 -20.23
CA LEU A 342 -10.92 5.90 -20.66
C LEU A 342 -10.85 7.38 -21.05
N PHE A 343 -10.18 8.21 -20.24
CA PHE A 343 -9.98 9.63 -20.55
C PHE A 343 -9.14 9.82 -21.82
N LEU A 344 -8.13 8.98 -22.05
CA LEU A 344 -7.29 9.03 -23.24
C LEU A 344 -8.09 8.67 -24.50
N ILE A 345 -8.93 7.63 -24.44
CA ILE A 345 -9.85 7.26 -25.52
C ILE A 345 -10.85 8.38 -25.81
N LEU A 346 -11.44 8.97 -24.78
CA LEU A 346 -12.38 10.08 -24.93
C LEU A 346 -11.72 11.28 -25.61
N THR A 347 -10.51 11.64 -25.17
CA THR A 347 -9.72 12.74 -25.74
C THR A 347 -9.41 12.46 -27.22
N PHE A 348 -8.99 11.24 -27.56
CA PHE A 348 -8.72 10.84 -28.94
C PHE A 348 -9.96 10.95 -29.83
N ASN A 349 -11.13 10.50 -29.34
CA ASN A 349 -12.40 10.63 -30.06
C ASN A 349 -12.79 12.10 -30.28
N THR A 350 -12.63 12.95 -29.26
CA THR A 350 -12.90 14.40 -29.41
C THR A 350 -11.97 15.06 -30.41
N LEU A 351 -10.70 14.63 -30.48
CA LEU A 351 -9.71 15.16 -31.41
C LEU A 351 -10.06 14.76 -32.86
N ILE A 352 -10.46 13.50 -33.09
CA ILE A 352 -10.95 13.04 -34.40
C ILE A 352 -12.18 13.84 -34.84
N LEU A 353 -13.17 14.01 -33.95
CA LEU A 353 -14.39 14.76 -34.26
C LEU A 353 -14.10 16.23 -34.57
N THR A 354 -13.16 16.84 -33.86
CA THR A 354 -12.76 18.23 -34.10
C THR A 354 -12.05 18.36 -35.46
N ASN A 355 -11.14 17.45 -35.78
CA ASN A 355 -10.45 17.44 -37.08
C ASN A 355 -11.41 17.17 -38.24
N TYR A 356 -12.40 16.29 -38.07
CA TYR A 356 -13.42 16.01 -39.08
C TYR A 356 -14.28 17.25 -39.38
N ASN A 357 -14.74 17.95 -38.33
CA ASN A 357 -15.50 19.20 -38.47
C ASN A 357 -14.70 20.33 -39.13
N ILE A 358 -13.38 20.37 -38.93
CA ILE A 358 -12.49 21.34 -39.60
C ILE A 358 -12.37 21.01 -41.09
N ILE A 359 -12.18 19.74 -41.44
CA ILE A 359 -12.06 19.27 -42.84
C ILE A 359 -13.36 19.51 -43.62
N GLU A 360 -14.52 19.28 -43.01
CA GLU A 360 -15.82 19.52 -43.64
C GLU A 360 -16.08 21.02 -43.84
N ARG A 361 -15.57 21.90 -42.96
CA ARG A 361 -15.62 23.36 -43.15
C ARG A 361 -14.64 23.87 -44.20
N THR A 362 -13.46 23.27 -44.37
CA THR A 362 -12.50 23.67 -45.40
C THR A 362 -12.81 23.11 -46.79
N LEU A 363 -13.59 22.04 -46.91
CA LEU A 363 -14.04 21.50 -48.20
C LEU A 363 -15.35 22.13 -48.73
N ASN A 364 -16.10 22.84 -47.87
CA ASN A 364 -17.33 23.56 -48.23
C ASN A 364 -17.12 25.08 -48.43
N LEU A 365 -15.86 25.53 -48.51
CA LEU A 365 -15.42 26.85 -48.97
C LEU A 365 -14.61 26.64 -50.25
#